data_AF-J3LT77-F1
#
_entry.id   AF-J3LT77-F1
#
_cell.length_a   1.000
_cell.length_b   1.000
_cell.length_c   1.000
_cell.angle_alpha   90.00
_cell.angle_beta   90.00
_cell.angle_gamma   90.00
#
_symmetry.space_group_name_H-M   'P 1'
#
loop_
_entity.id
_entity.type
_entity.pdbx_description
1 polymer ?
#
loop_
_entity_poly.entity_id
_entity_poly.type
_entity_poly.pdbx_seq_one_letter_code
_entity_poly.pdbx_strand_id
1 'polypeptide(L)'
;MSSSSLIHGISISVSDDDEASGKRHRHPASARRHRRLRRAARLGAPLLLATLAVSLFLYESYSLSPSYRSPPPAGNLTRVDHTDTARAADGTRKSCLKILGPEKLQNLELPEVPEQNQSVKKVVYRSSLLLLDDDDSSRTKISRFNSFTGYQTLNEREESFKMKEITTVHCGFYNENGAFKVSDVDKDYMRSCSVVVATCAFGGGDDLHQPIGMTEVSIKKVCYVAFWDEVTRAAQEEEGNKIGENLKIGLWHIILVRDLPFSDQRLNGKIPKLISHRLFPMARYSIWVDSKSQFRRDPLGVLEALLWRSNSSLALSEHGARSSLYDEGKAIVKKHKATPEQVKVQLDQYRQDGIPDEKRFNGKKALAEASVIVRDHAPLTNLFMCLWFNEVVRFTARDQLSFPYVLRRLKMPGVHLFPVCARKDLVNSMGHRRKVKPLAREGR
;
A
#
# COMPACT_ATOMS: atom_id res chain seq x y z
N MET A 1 -72.94 36.22 10.30
CA MET A 1 -73.69 35.48 9.27
C MET A 1 -72.69 34.68 8.45
N SER A 2 -72.90 33.36 8.37
CA SER A 2 -72.45 32.33 7.40
C SER A 2 -71.03 32.37 6.80
N SER A 3 -70.32 31.28 6.54
CA SER A 3 -70.46 29.84 6.82
C SER A 3 -69.20 29.14 6.29
N SER A 4 -68.78 28.08 6.99
CA SER A 4 -68.28 26.77 6.55
C SER A 4 -67.11 26.66 5.54
N SER A 5 -66.03 26.00 5.94
CA SER A 5 -65.92 24.53 5.81
C SER A 5 -64.72 23.95 6.57
N LEU A 6 -65.01 22.88 7.31
CA LEU A 6 -64.17 22.11 8.24
C LEU A 6 -63.98 20.70 7.65
N ILE A 7 -62.96 19.95 8.12
CA ILE A 7 -63.11 18.86 9.11
C ILE A 7 -61.81 18.02 9.20
N HIS A 8 -61.33 17.89 10.44
CA HIS A 8 -60.41 16.89 11.00
C HIS A 8 -61.17 15.62 11.40
N GLY A 9 -60.52 14.46 11.51
CA GLY A 9 -61.09 13.37 12.32
C GLY A 9 -60.34 12.05 12.30
N ILE A 10 -60.04 11.55 13.50
CA ILE A 10 -59.18 10.42 13.88
C ILE A 10 -60.03 9.25 14.41
N SER A 11 -59.55 8.02 14.17
CA SER A 11 -59.64 6.75 14.95
C SER A 11 -60.98 6.11 15.37
N ILE A 12 -61.05 4.77 15.24
CA ILE A 12 -61.20 3.72 16.29
C ILE A 12 -61.89 2.46 15.73
N SER A 13 -61.43 1.32 16.26
CA SER A 13 -61.80 -0.09 16.14
C SER A 13 -63.28 -0.46 16.08
N VAL A 14 -63.60 -1.64 15.53
CA VAL A 14 -64.57 -2.62 16.07
C VAL A 14 -64.21 -4.06 15.61
N SER A 15 -64.28 -5.01 16.54
CA SER A 15 -64.35 -6.47 16.34
C SER A 15 -65.81 -6.94 16.39
N ASP A 16 -66.09 -8.10 15.77
CA ASP A 16 -67.02 -9.17 16.20
C ASP A 16 -67.89 -9.73 15.05
N ASP A 17 -67.80 -11.05 14.87
CA ASP A 17 -68.84 -12.11 14.82
C ASP A 17 -70.28 -11.70 14.36
N ASP A 18 -71.09 -12.48 13.64
CA ASP A 18 -71.35 -13.92 13.71
C ASP A 18 -72.31 -14.37 12.56
N GLU A 19 -72.32 -15.68 12.27
CA GLU A 19 -73.42 -16.57 11.78
C GLU A 19 -74.38 -16.18 10.61
N ALA A 20 -74.99 -17.07 9.80
CA ALA A 20 -75.07 -18.53 9.65
C ALA A 20 -75.84 -18.86 8.34
N SER A 21 -75.72 -20.11 7.82
CA SER A 21 -76.85 -20.96 7.34
C SER A 21 -76.43 -22.03 6.32
N GLY A 22 -76.78 -23.31 6.59
CA GLY A 22 -76.93 -24.35 5.55
C GLY A 22 -76.68 -25.80 6.01
N LYS A 23 -77.71 -26.65 5.98
CA LYS A 23 -77.90 -27.93 6.73
C LYS A 23 -77.41 -29.25 6.04
N ARG A 24 -77.10 -30.25 6.91
CA ARG A 24 -77.31 -31.75 6.90
C ARG A 24 -76.81 -32.59 5.69
N HIS A 25 -76.16 -33.76 5.80
CA HIS A 25 -76.39 -34.97 6.61
C HIS A 25 -75.09 -35.83 6.78
N ARG A 26 -74.96 -36.58 7.90
CA ARG A 26 -74.01 -37.71 8.12
C ARG A 26 -74.71 -39.05 7.78
N HIS A 27 -74.10 -40.19 7.42
CA HIS A 27 -73.02 -41.05 8.00
C HIS A 27 -72.78 -42.24 7.01
N PRO A 28 -71.94 -43.28 7.27
CA PRO A 28 -70.58 -43.36 7.85
C PRO A 28 -69.66 -44.31 7.01
N ALA A 29 -68.34 -44.33 7.29
CA ALA A 29 -67.44 -45.51 7.24
C ALA A 29 -66.01 -45.13 6.83
N SER A 30 -65.13 -44.82 7.79
CA SER A 30 -63.66 -44.97 7.66
C SER A 30 -62.90 -44.60 8.96
N ALA A 31 -63.50 -44.77 10.14
CA ALA A 31 -62.88 -44.35 11.40
C ALA A 31 -61.79 -45.31 11.95
N ARG A 32 -61.39 -46.35 11.21
CA ARG A 32 -60.34 -47.31 11.64
C ARG A 32 -59.03 -47.26 10.85
N ARG A 33 -58.94 -46.52 9.73
CA ARG A 33 -57.71 -46.46 8.91
C ARG A 33 -56.79 -45.27 9.23
N HIS A 34 -57.31 -44.15 9.75
CA HIS A 34 -56.50 -42.96 10.04
C HIS A 34 -55.77 -42.96 11.39
N ARG A 35 -56.07 -43.89 12.32
CA ARG A 35 -55.34 -43.98 13.60
C ARG A 35 -53.97 -44.69 13.50
N ARG A 36 -53.74 -45.52 12.48
CA ARG A 36 -52.43 -46.18 12.26
C ARG A 36 -51.44 -45.31 11.47
N LEU A 37 -51.92 -44.51 10.52
CA LEU A 37 -51.07 -43.59 9.72
C LEU A 37 -50.50 -42.41 10.53
N ARG A 38 -51.20 -41.91 11.55
CA ARG A 38 -50.70 -40.82 12.41
C ARG A 38 -49.64 -41.25 13.44
N ARG A 39 -49.53 -42.56 13.77
CA ARG A 39 -48.46 -43.07 14.65
C ARG A 39 -47.17 -43.36 13.88
N ALA A 40 -47.25 -43.81 12.62
CA ALA A 40 -46.06 -44.00 11.78
C ALA A 40 -45.39 -42.65 11.41
N ALA A 41 -46.17 -41.60 11.16
CA ALA A 41 -45.64 -40.28 10.81
C ALA A 41 -44.97 -39.52 11.98
N ARG A 42 -45.28 -39.85 13.25
CA ARG A 42 -44.69 -39.19 14.43
C ARG A 42 -43.39 -39.83 14.92
N LEU A 43 -43.07 -41.04 14.46
CA LEU A 43 -41.80 -41.74 14.75
C LEU A 43 -40.85 -41.78 13.54
N GLY A 44 -41.37 -41.76 12.31
CA GLY A 44 -40.54 -41.81 11.10
C GLY A 44 -39.83 -40.49 10.75
N ALA A 45 -40.48 -39.34 10.93
CA ALA A 45 -39.92 -38.04 10.58
C ALA A 45 -38.65 -37.66 11.38
N PRO A 46 -38.60 -37.80 12.73
CA PRO A 46 -37.37 -37.52 13.48
C PRO A 46 -36.27 -38.56 13.22
N LEU A 47 -36.61 -39.82 12.91
CA LEU A 47 -35.63 -40.85 12.58
C LEU A 47 -34.99 -40.62 11.18
N LEU A 48 -35.77 -40.13 10.21
CA LEU A 48 -35.29 -39.73 8.88
C LEU A 48 -34.38 -38.49 8.95
N LEU A 49 -34.69 -37.52 9.80
CA LEU A 49 -33.85 -36.35 10.02
C LEU A 49 -32.54 -36.70 10.76
N ALA A 50 -32.61 -37.60 11.75
CA ALA A 50 -31.42 -38.07 12.46
C ALA A 50 -30.49 -38.90 11.55
N THR A 51 -31.05 -39.73 10.67
CA THR A 51 -30.25 -40.51 9.70
C THR A 51 -29.61 -39.62 8.63
N LEU A 52 -30.29 -38.56 8.17
CA LEU A 52 -29.71 -37.55 7.28
C LEU A 52 -28.58 -36.76 7.96
N ALA A 53 -28.75 -36.37 9.22
CA ALA A 53 -27.72 -35.65 9.98
C ALA A 53 -26.49 -36.53 10.25
N VAL A 54 -26.69 -37.79 10.64
CA VAL A 54 -25.58 -38.76 10.82
C VAL A 54 -24.88 -39.05 9.49
N SER A 55 -25.62 -39.12 8.38
CA SER A 55 -25.02 -39.30 7.05
C SER A 55 -24.19 -38.09 6.62
N LEU A 56 -24.62 -36.87 6.93
CA LEU A 56 -23.86 -35.63 6.70
C LEU A 56 -22.62 -35.55 7.58
N PHE A 57 -22.72 -35.91 8.87
CA PHE A 57 -21.56 -35.99 9.76
C PHE A 57 -20.57 -37.09 9.37
N LEU A 58 -21.06 -38.24 8.88
CA LEU A 58 -20.21 -39.30 8.33
C LEU A 58 -19.57 -38.88 7.00
N TYR A 59 -20.27 -38.12 6.17
CA TYR A 59 -19.73 -37.56 4.93
C TYR A 59 -18.67 -36.49 5.20
N GLU A 60 -18.89 -35.59 6.16
CA GLU A 60 -17.88 -34.60 6.55
C GLU A 60 -16.68 -35.23 7.27
N SER A 61 -16.88 -36.26 8.12
CA SER A 61 -15.78 -36.99 8.75
C SER A 61 -15.01 -37.88 7.77
N TYR A 62 -15.66 -38.41 6.73
CA TYR A 62 -14.99 -39.06 5.60
C TYR A 62 -14.25 -38.06 4.70
N SER A 63 -14.78 -36.84 4.54
CA SER A 63 -14.12 -35.74 3.83
C SER A 63 -12.97 -35.09 4.62
N LEU A 64 -12.89 -35.31 5.93
CA LEU A 64 -11.86 -34.77 6.84
C LEU A 64 -10.85 -35.83 7.34
N SER A 65 -10.99 -37.10 6.95
CA SER A 65 -9.98 -38.12 7.25
C SER A 65 -8.90 -38.16 6.16
N PRO A 66 -7.61 -38.08 6.50
CA PRO A 66 -6.53 -37.97 5.53
C PRO A 66 -6.33 -39.29 4.80
N SER A 67 -6.63 -39.30 3.50
CA SER A 67 -6.17 -40.36 2.62
C SER A 67 -4.65 -40.25 2.53
N TYR A 68 -3.93 -41.17 3.19
CA TYR A 68 -2.49 -41.38 3.02
C TYR A 68 -2.25 -41.86 1.59
N ARG A 69 -2.15 -40.91 0.67
CA ARG A 69 -1.52 -41.10 -0.64
C ARG A 69 -0.08 -40.63 -0.49
N SER A 70 0.86 -41.57 -0.67
CA SER A 70 2.27 -41.27 -0.85
C SER A 70 2.42 -40.12 -1.86
N PRO A 71 3.20 -39.08 -1.54
CA PRO A 71 3.33 -37.94 -2.44
C PRO A 71 3.95 -38.38 -3.76
N PRO A 72 3.43 -37.93 -4.92
CA PRO A 72 4.14 -38.06 -6.17
C PRO A 72 5.45 -37.26 -6.07
N PRO A 73 6.54 -37.68 -6.75
CA PRO A 73 7.80 -36.96 -6.67
C PRO A 73 7.56 -35.50 -7.05
N ALA A 74 8.04 -34.58 -6.21
CA ALA A 74 7.80 -33.16 -6.32
C ALA A 74 8.20 -32.63 -7.71
N GLY A 75 7.20 -32.47 -8.58
CA GLY A 75 7.34 -31.72 -9.81
C GLY A 75 7.53 -30.25 -9.47
N ASN A 76 8.74 -29.75 -9.70
CA ASN A 76 9.13 -28.35 -9.54
C ASN A 76 8.16 -27.39 -10.28
N LEU A 77 7.19 -26.82 -9.55
CA LEU A 77 6.42 -25.64 -9.97
C LEU A 77 7.03 -24.33 -9.42
N THR A 78 8.34 -24.34 -9.21
CA THR A 78 9.20 -23.17 -9.07
C THR A 78 10.09 -23.04 -10.30
N ARG A 79 9.51 -22.88 -11.50
CA ARG A 79 10.25 -22.23 -12.58
C ARG A 79 10.14 -20.71 -12.42
N VAL A 80 10.75 -20.21 -11.35
CA VAL A 80 11.36 -18.88 -11.41
C VAL A 80 12.58 -19.12 -12.28
N ASP A 81 12.62 -18.51 -13.47
CA ASP A 81 13.83 -18.57 -14.30
C ASP A 81 15.04 -18.17 -13.45
N HIS A 82 15.91 -19.14 -13.20
CA HIS A 82 17.18 -19.00 -12.51
C HIS A 82 18.26 -18.40 -13.43
N THR A 83 17.87 -17.62 -14.44
CA THR A 83 18.80 -17.16 -15.47
C THR A 83 19.71 -16.02 -15.05
N ASP A 84 19.58 -15.47 -13.83
CA ASP A 84 20.39 -14.31 -13.40
C ASP A 84 21.44 -14.61 -12.32
N THR A 85 21.78 -15.89 -12.06
CA THR A 85 22.92 -16.23 -11.19
C THR A 85 24.09 -16.77 -11.99
N ALA A 86 24.97 -15.88 -12.44
CA ALA A 86 26.30 -16.27 -12.89
C ALA A 86 27.07 -16.85 -11.69
N ARG A 87 27.18 -18.18 -11.60
CA ARG A 87 28.07 -18.85 -10.64
C ARG A 87 29.52 -18.65 -11.11
N ALA A 88 30.42 -18.31 -10.19
CA ALA A 88 31.85 -18.40 -10.48
C ALA A 88 32.25 -19.87 -10.65
N ALA A 89 33.37 -20.14 -11.34
CA ALA A 89 33.89 -21.50 -11.54
C ALA A 89 34.15 -22.26 -10.21
N ASP A 90 34.23 -21.53 -9.09
CA ASP A 90 34.47 -22.03 -7.73
C ASP A 90 33.18 -22.19 -6.88
N GLY A 91 31.99 -22.16 -7.50
CA GLY A 91 30.72 -22.38 -6.78
C GLY A 91 30.27 -21.23 -5.87
N THR A 92 31.09 -20.21 -5.66
CA THR A 92 30.75 -18.99 -4.92
C THR A 92 29.72 -18.12 -5.66
N ARG A 93 28.70 -17.67 -4.92
CA ARG A 93 27.62 -16.81 -5.45
C ARG A 93 28.20 -15.43 -5.78
N LYS A 94 28.34 -15.13 -7.08
CA LYS A 94 28.77 -13.80 -7.55
C LYS A 94 27.73 -12.75 -7.15
N SER A 95 28.18 -11.68 -6.49
CA SER A 95 27.31 -10.54 -6.17
C SER A 95 26.82 -9.90 -7.48
N CYS A 96 25.51 -9.68 -7.59
CA CYS A 96 24.90 -8.97 -8.71
C CYS A 96 25.22 -7.48 -8.68
N LEU A 97 25.38 -6.90 -7.50
CA LEU A 97 25.71 -5.49 -7.33
C LEU A 97 27.14 -5.32 -6.81
N LYS A 98 28.01 -4.74 -7.64
CA LYS A 98 29.38 -4.39 -7.27
C LYS A 98 29.40 -3.03 -6.57
N ILE A 99 29.54 -3.03 -5.25
CA ILE A 99 29.70 -1.82 -4.45
C ILE A 99 31.19 -1.50 -4.29
N LEU A 100 31.54 -0.22 -4.14
CA LEU A 100 32.91 0.18 -3.80
C LEU A 100 33.35 -0.44 -2.46
N GLY A 101 34.64 -0.76 -2.36
CA GLY A 101 35.22 -1.24 -1.10
C GLY A 101 35.30 -0.13 -0.04
N PRO A 102 35.44 -0.47 1.26
CA PRO A 102 35.46 0.49 2.36
C PRO A 102 36.46 1.63 2.19
N GLU A 103 37.68 1.34 1.73
CA GLU A 103 38.74 2.35 1.51
C GLU A 103 38.34 3.41 0.49
N LYS A 104 37.68 3.00 -0.60
CA LYS A 104 37.21 3.94 -1.63
C LYS A 104 36.01 4.74 -1.16
N LEU A 105 35.17 4.17 -0.28
CA LEU A 105 34.03 4.86 0.31
C LEU A 105 34.47 5.94 1.31
N GLN A 106 35.60 5.75 1.98
CA GLN A 106 36.11 6.70 2.97
C GLN A 106 36.34 8.09 2.38
N ASN A 107 36.88 8.14 1.15
CA ASN A 107 37.19 9.36 0.43
C ASN A 107 36.09 9.75 -0.58
N LEU A 108 34.93 9.08 -0.54
CA LEU A 108 33.85 9.36 -1.47
C LEU A 108 33.14 10.65 -1.07
N GLU A 109 33.12 11.60 -1.99
CA GLU A 109 32.38 12.85 -1.88
C GLU A 109 31.10 12.77 -2.70
N LEU A 110 30.09 13.54 -2.27
CA LEU A 110 28.87 13.67 -3.06
C LEU A 110 29.22 14.49 -4.31
N PRO A 111 28.91 14.01 -5.53
CA PRO A 111 29.16 14.77 -6.75
C PRO A 111 28.54 16.17 -6.64
N GLU A 112 29.06 17.18 -7.33
CA GLU A 112 28.35 18.46 -7.44
C GLU A 112 27.02 18.28 -8.16
N VAL A 113 26.07 19.20 -7.95
CA VAL A 113 24.80 19.16 -8.71
C VAL A 113 25.12 19.64 -10.12
N PRO A 114 25.08 18.76 -11.15
CA PRO A 114 25.35 19.23 -12.50
C PRO A 114 24.29 20.26 -12.91
N GLU A 115 24.71 21.35 -13.56
CA GLU A 115 23.83 22.25 -14.30
C GLU A 115 23.27 21.49 -15.51
N GLN A 116 22.31 20.60 -15.25
CA GLN A 116 21.62 19.90 -16.30
C GLN A 116 20.64 20.87 -16.96
N ASN A 117 20.66 20.94 -18.29
CA ASN A 117 19.58 21.47 -19.10
C ASN A 117 18.33 20.59 -18.94
N GLN A 118 17.72 20.61 -17.74
CA GLN A 118 16.52 19.86 -17.44
C GLN A 118 15.31 20.60 -17.99
N SER A 119 14.37 19.83 -18.55
CA SER A 119 13.06 20.34 -18.98
C SER A 119 12.23 20.93 -17.83
N VAL A 120 12.54 20.53 -16.59
CA VAL A 120 11.94 21.06 -15.36
C VAL A 120 13.05 21.64 -14.50
N LYS A 121 13.03 22.96 -14.30
CA LYS A 121 13.99 23.70 -13.48
C LYS A 121 13.51 23.85 -12.04
N LYS A 122 12.20 23.94 -11.83
CA LYS A 122 11.61 24.14 -10.49
C LYS A 122 10.26 23.45 -10.35
N VAL A 123 10.06 22.80 -9.21
CA VAL A 123 8.76 22.28 -8.78
C VAL A 123 8.24 23.15 -7.65
N VAL A 124 7.05 23.73 -7.84
CA VAL A 124 6.32 24.46 -6.83
C VAL A 124 5.22 23.54 -6.29
N TYR A 125 5.17 23.40 -4.98
CA TYR A 125 4.16 22.57 -4.35
C TYR A 125 2.94 23.41 -4.02
N ARG A 126 1.75 22.95 -4.41
CA ARG A 126 0.51 23.63 -4.08
C ARG A 126 0.28 23.61 -2.57
N SER A 127 -0.12 24.75 -2.03
CA SER A 127 -0.59 24.91 -0.67
C SER A 127 -1.80 25.84 -0.61
N SER A 128 -2.65 25.65 0.40
CA SER A 128 -3.65 26.63 0.78
C SER A 128 -3.16 27.34 2.04
N LEU A 129 -2.83 28.63 1.92
CA LEU A 129 -2.55 29.51 3.06
C LEU A 129 -3.83 29.93 3.80
N LEU A 130 -5.01 29.58 3.29
CA LEU A 130 -6.30 30.05 3.80
C LEU A 130 -7.20 28.86 4.19
N LEU A 131 -7.88 29.04 5.34
CA LEU A 131 -9.04 28.27 5.79
C LEU A 131 -10.22 28.53 4.84
N LEU A 132 -10.11 28.08 3.59
CA LEU A 132 -11.30 27.98 2.75
C LEU A 132 -11.95 26.65 3.10
N ASP A 133 -12.98 26.76 3.95
CA ASP A 133 -14.03 25.77 4.12
C ASP A 133 -14.70 25.55 2.76
N ASP A 134 -14.06 24.78 1.88
CA ASP A 134 -14.70 24.20 0.72
C ASP A 134 -15.50 22.99 1.23
N ASP A 135 -16.50 23.28 2.08
CA ASP A 135 -17.50 22.34 2.58
C ASP A 135 -18.50 22.03 1.45
N ASP A 136 -17.99 21.46 0.36
CA ASP A 136 -18.83 20.68 -0.53
C ASP A 136 -19.05 19.32 0.12
N SER A 137 -19.98 19.28 1.08
CA SER A 137 -20.37 18.09 1.84
C SER A 137 -20.84 16.92 0.97
N SER A 138 -21.05 17.15 -0.34
CA SER A 138 -21.34 16.09 -1.33
C SER A 138 -20.12 15.27 -1.75
N ARG A 139 -18.89 15.79 -1.55
CA ARG A 139 -17.64 15.17 -2.04
C ARG A 139 -16.93 14.24 -1.04
N THR A 140 -17.34 14.27 0.22
CA THR A 140 -16.61 13.69 1.37
C THR A 140 -16.78 12.18 1.58
N LYS A 141 -17.72 11.50 0.91
CA LYS A 141 -17.94 10.06 1.14
C LYS A 141 -17.07 9.12 0.28
N ILE A 142 -16.47 9.57 -0.82
CA ILE A 142 -15.77 8.69 -1.78
C ILE A 142 -14.29 9.08 -2.01
N SER A 143 -13.92 10.33 -1.73
CA SER A 143 -12.57 10.82 -2.01
C SER A 143 -11.57 10.50 -0.90
N ARG A 144 -10.35 10.06 -1.28
CA ARG A 144 -9.19 9.96 -0.36
C ARG A 144 -8.45 11.28 -0.18
N PHE A 145 -8.89 12.36 -0.84
CA PHE A 145 -8.35 13.69 -0.64
C PHE A 145 -8.79 14.27 0.70
N ASN A 146 -7.91 15.06 1.30
CA ASN A 146 -8.06 15.65 2.63
C ASN A 146 -7.19 16.92 2.73
N SER A 147 -7.18 17.58 3.88
CA SER A 147 -6.36 18.78 4.12
C SER A 147 -4.85 18.55 3.94
N PHE A 148 -4.37 17.32 4.06
CA PHE A 148 -2.97 16.98 3.80
C PHE A 148 -2.64 16.95 2.30
N THR A 149 -3.51 16.40 1.47
CA THR A 149 -3.26 16.21 0.03
C THR A 149 -3.78 17.35 -0.85
N GLY A 150 -4.79 18.06 -0.36
CA GLY A 150 -5.62 18.95 -1.17
C GLY A 150 -6.49 18.16 -2.15
N TYR A 151 -7.55 18.81 -2.64
CA TYR A 151 -8.37 18.24 -3.69
C TYR A 151 -7.74 18.55 -5.06
N GLN A 152 -7.34 17.51 -5.79
CA GLN A 152 -6.85 17.65 -7.16
C GLN A 152 -7.96 17.28 -8.14
N THR A 153 -8.35 18.21 -9.00
CA THR A 153 -9.30 17.96 -10.11
C THR A 153 -8.68 17.07 -11.20
N LEU A 154 -9.50 16.50 -12.09
CA LEU A 154 -8.97 15.75 -13.24
C LEU A 154 -8.19 16.66 -14.21
N ASN A 155 -8.63 17.92 -14.39
CA ASN A 155 -7.89 18.87 -15.23
C ASN A 155 -6.50 19.18 -14.64
N GLU A 156 -6.41 19.42 -13.34
CA GLU A 156 -5.12 19.62 -12.66
C GLU A 156 -4.24 18.38 -12.69
N ARG A 157 -4.84 17.19 -12.63
CA ARG A 157 -4.12 15.94 -12.86
C ARG A 157 -3.50 15.92 -14.26
N GLU A 158 -4.28 16.18 -15.30
CA GLU A 158 -3.77 16.17 -16.68
C GLU A 158 -2.70 17.24 -16.91
N GLU A 159 -2.91 18.45 -16.42
CA GLU A 159 -1.94 19.54 -16.50
C GLU A 159 -0.62 19.21 -15.81
N SER A 160 -0.66 18.46 -14.69
CA SER A 160 0.55 18.12 -13.93
C SER A 160 1.51 17.18 -14.67
N PHE A 161 1.04 16.48 -15.72
CA PHE A 161 1.89 15.64 -16.58
C PHE A 161 2.52 16.42 -17.74
N LYS A 162 2.17 17.68 -17.95
CA LYS A 162 2.80 18.53 -18.98
C LYS A 162 4.12 19.09 -18.44
N MET A 163 5.23 18.71 -19.08
CA MET A 163 6.55 19.22 -18.71
C MET A 163 6.66 20.71 -19.03
N LYS A 164 6.84 21.52 -17.98
CA LYS A 164 7.06 22.97 -18.02
C LYS A 164 8.33 23.26 -17.21
N GLU A 165 9.07 24.32 -17.54
CA GLU A 165 10.27 24.70 -16.78
C GLU A 165 9.98 24.92 -15.30
N ILE A 166 8.83 25.55 -15.01
CA ILE A 166 8.29 25.68 -13.66
C ILE A 166 6.95 24.95 -13.65
N THR A 167 6.81 23.95 -12.78
CA THR A 167 5.59 23.17 -12.65
C THR A 167 5.01 23.30 -11.25
N THR A 168 3.68 23.40 -11.16
CA THR A 168 2.96 23.51 -9.89
C THR A 168 2.13 22.25 -9.66
N VAL A 169 2.38 21.52 -8.57
CA VAL A 169 1.82 20.17 -8.37
C VAL A 169 1.34 19.95 -6.92
N HIS A 170 0.28 19.15 -6.75
CA HIS A 170 -0.07 18.60 -5.44
C HIS A 170 1.00 17.60 -5.01
N CYS A 171 1.43 17.62 -3.75
CA CYS A 171 2.47 16.69 -3.29
C CYS A 171 2.47 16.48 -1.76
N GLY A 172 1.28 16.37 -1.17
CA GLY A 172 1.12 16.39 0.29
C GLY A 172 1.43 17.76 0.90
N PHE A 173 1.23 17.88 2.22
CA PHE A 173 1.37 19.13 2.98
C PHE A 173 0.66 20.33 2.33
N TYR A 174 -0.55 20.11 1.82
CA TYR A 174 -1.34 21.15 1.15
C TYR A 174 -1.77 22.24 2.14
N ASN A 175 -2.22 21.86 3.34
CA ASN A 175 -2.46 22.78 4.45
C ASN A 175 -1.32 22.62 5.48
N GLU A 176 -0.71 23.72 5.92
CA GLU A 176 0.34 23.71 6.96
C GLU A 176 -0.18 23.18 8.30
N ASN A 177 -1.44 23.50 8.61
CA ASN A 177 -2.16 22.95 9.76
C ASN A 177 -2.74 21.56 9.48
N GLY A 178 -2.49 20.98 8.30
CA GLY A 178 -2.88 19.62 7.94
C GLY A 178 -2.20 18.54 8.78
N ALA A 179 -2.60 17.29 8.54
CA ALA A 179 -2.10 16.08 9.20
C ALA A 179 -0.59 15.80 8.96
N PHE A 180 -0.08 14.71 9.54
CA PHE A 180 1.34 14.29 9.54
C PHE A 180 2.23 15.24 10.36
N LYS A 181 1.93 15.37 11.65
CA LYS A 181 2.66 16.26 12.57
C LYS A 181 3.92 15.57 13.10
N VAL A 182 5.02 16.32 13.09
CA VAL A 182 6.35 15.93 13.55
C VAL A 182 6.87 17.01 14.51
N SER A 183 7.66 16.63 15.51
CA SER A 183 8.24 17.57 16.48
C SER A 183 9.20 18.56 15.82
N ASP A 184 9.41 19.73 16.41
CA ASP A 184 10.34 20.72 15.83
C ASP A 184 11.80 20.23 15.89
N VAL A 185 12.16 19.49 16.95
CA VAL A 185 13.48 18.82 17.05
C VAL A 185 13.71 17.86 15.87
N ASP A 186 12.70 17.05 15.54
CA ASP A 186 12.79 16.14 14.41
C ASP A 186 12.79 16.88 13.07
N LYS A 187 12.04 17.97 12.92
CA LYS A 187 12.08 18.81 11.71
C LYS A 187 13.49 19.38 11.49
N ASP A 188 14.15 19.84 12.54
CA ASP A 188 15.51 20.37 12.44
C ASP A 188 16.51 19.28 12.12
N TYR A 189 16.38 18.09 12.72
CA TYR A 189 17.15 16.92 12.33
C TYR A 189 16.96 16.60 10.84
N MET A 190 15.71 16.53 10.36
CA MET A 190 15.39 16.25 8.95
C MET A 190 15.94 17.33 7.99
N ARG A 191 15.95 18.60 8.38
CA ARG A 191 16.57 19.70 7.62
C ARG A 191 18.09 19.61 7.56
N SER A 192 18.73 19.00 8.55
CA SER A 192 20.20 18.84 8.57
C SER A 192 20.72 17.75 7.62
N CYS A 193 19.85 16.85 7.16
CA CYS A 193 20.24 15.68 6.39
C CYS A 193 20.55 16.02 4.92
N SER A 194 21.77 15.73 4.48
CA SER A 194 22.17 15.81 3.05
C SER A 194 21.90 14.51 2.29
N VAL A 195 22.02 13.38 2.97
CA VAL A 195 21.67 12.04 2.47
C VAL A 195 20.88 11.32 3.54
N VAL A 196 19.81 10.63 3.14
CA VAL A 196 18.94 9.92 4.08
C VAL A 196 18.67 8.48 3.64
N VAL A 197 18.77 7.54 4.57
CA VAL A 197 18.16 6.22 4.50
C VAL A 197 16.90 6.26 5.35
N ALA A 198 15.74 5.94 4.78
CA ALA A 198 14.46 6.04 5.47
C ALA A 198 13.67 4.73 5.39
N THR A 199 13.00 4.42 6.50
CA THR A 199 11.98 3.36 6.60
C THR A 199 10.77 3.88 7.40
N CYS A 200 9.66 3.15 7.40
CA CYS A 200 8.53 3.46 8.29
C CYS A 200 7.80 2.20 8.72
N ALA A 201 7.21 2.25 9.91
CA ALA A 201 6.20 1.31 10.35
C ALA A 201 5.07 2.11 11.00
N PHE A 202 3.84 1.93 10.49
CA PHE A 202 2.65 2.53 11.06
C PHE A 202 1.65 1.43 11.40
N GLY A 203 0.98 1.54 12.55
CA GLY A 203 0.08 0.53 13.09
C GLY A 203 0.77 -0.74 13.61
N GLY A 204 2.07 -0.69 13.90
CA GLY A 204 2.82 -1.74 14.59
C GLY A 204 2.93 -3.06 13.83
N GLY A 205 2.98 -3.03 12.50
CA GLY A 205 2.96 -4.25 11.66
C GLY A 205 4.29 -4.98 11.51
N ASP A 206 5.40 -4.26 11.64
CA ASP A 206 6.75 -4.71 11.31
C ASP A 206 7.75 -4.29 12.40
N ASP A 207 8.84 -5.04 12.52
CA ASP A 207 9.92 -4.77 13.47
C ASP A 207 10.98 -3.81 12.90
N LEU A 208 11.81 -3.26 13.79
CA LEU A 208 12.92 -2.37 13.41
C LEU A 208 14.23 -3.13 13.20
N HIS A 209 14.50 -3.49 11.95
CA HIS A 209 15.77 -4.13 11.62
C HIS A 209 16.91 -3.11 11.51
N GLN A 210 17.97 -3.29 12.29
CA GLN A 210 19.17 -2.44 12.23
C GLN A 210 19.86 -2.58 10.87
N PRO A 211 20.31 -1.47 10.25
CA PRO A 211 21.11 -1.53 9.05
C PRO A 211 22.46 -2.20 9.36
N ILE A 212 22.95 -3.01 8.44
CA ILE A 212 24.25 -3.71 8.59
C ILE A 212 25.17 -3.38 7.41
N GLY A 213 26.48 -3.45 7.64
CA GLY A 213 27.48 -3.19 6.61
C GLY A 213 27.69 -1.71 6.26
N MET A 214 27.41 -0.80 7.21
CA MET A 214 27.71 0.63 7.08
C MET A 214 29.15 0.91 7.49
N THR A 215 29.86 1.70 6.70
CA THR A 215 31.16 2.25 7.08
C THR A 215 30.99 3.38 8.10
N GLU A 216 32.04 3.67 8.87
CA GLU A 216 32.03 4.80 9.81
C GLU A 216 31.78 6.15 9.13
N VAL A 217 32.30 6.32 7.92
CA VAL A 217 32.08 7.53 7.11
C VAL A 217 30.61 7.68 6.75
N SER A 218 29.95 6.61 6.33
CA SER A 218 28.52 6.63 6.03
C SER A 218 27.68 6.84 7.28
N ILE A 219 28.07 6.31 8.44
CA ILE A 219 27.37 6.57 9.71
C ILE A 219 27.42 8.08 10.07
N LYS A 220 28.51 8.77 9.75
CA LYS A 220 28.68 10.21 10.00
C LYS A 220 27.99 11.09 8.95
N LYS A 221 28.01 10.68 7.67
CA LYS A 221 27.51 11.49 6.55
C LYS A 221 26.02 11.28 6.22
N VAL A 222 25.42 10.17 6.66
CA VAL A 222 24.07 9.76 6.27
C VAL A 222 23.14 9.72 7.48
N CYS A 223 21.98 10.35 7.34
CA CYS A 223 20.90 10.20 8.31
C CYS A 223 20.18 8.86 8.12
N TYR A 224 19.89 8.17 9.23
CA TYR A 224 19.08 6.96 9.23
C TYR A 224 17.80 7.25 9.99
N VAL A 225 16.66 7.24 9.31
CA VAL A 225 15.37 7.67 9.88
C VAL A 225 14.33 6.56 9.80
N ALA A 226 13.66 6.30 10.91
CA ALA A 226 12.48 5.44 10.97
C ALA A 226 11.26 6.26 11.43
N PHE A 227 10.22 6.32 10.59
CA PHE A 227 8.97 7.00 10.93
C PHE A 227 7.99 6.02 11.59
N TRP A 228 7.54 6.35 12.79
CA TRP A 228 6.58 5.56 13.57
C TRP A 228 5.34 6.37 13.93
N ASP A 229 4.25 5.68 14.21
CA ASP A 229 3.10 6.22 14.93
C ASP A 229 3.09 5.73 16.37
N GLU A 230 2.19 6.27 17.18
CA GLU A 230 2.06 5.92 18.59
C GLU A 230 1.79 4.42 18.81
N VAL A 231 1.01 3.81 17.91
CA VAL A 231 0.71 2.37 17.94
C VAL A 231 1.98 1.55 17.73
N THR A 232 2.83 1.93 16.77
CA THR A 232 4.10 1.26 16.54
C THR A 232 5.06 1.48 17.70
N ARG A 233 5.14 2.70 18.24
CA ARG A 233 5.99 2.99 19.41
C ARG A 233 5.62 2.09 20.59
N ALA A 234 4.34 2.02 20.96
CA ALA A 234 3.88 1.20 22.07
C ALA A 234 4.19 -0.29 21.85
N ALA A 235 3.91 -0.82 20.65
CA ALA A 235 4.20 -2.21 20.33
C ALA A 235 5.70 -2.55 20.39
N GLN A 236 6.56 -1.64 19.92
CA GLN A 236 8.01 -1.84 19.96
C GLN A 236 8.57 -1.73 21.39
N GLU A 237 8.02 -0.84 22.20
CA GLU A 237 8.40 -0.70 23.62
C GLU A 237 8.06 -1.94 24.45
N GLU A 238 6.90 -2.56 24.21
CA GLU A 238 6.51 -3.85 24.84
C GLU A 238 7.53 -4.98 24.55
N GLU A 239 8.25 -4.87 23.44
CA GLU A 239 9.27 -5.84 23.01
C GLU A 239 10.69 -5.46 23.46
N GLY A 240 10.81 -4.38 24.23
CA GLY A 240 12.09 -3.88 24.73
C GLY A 240 12.82 -2.94 23.78
N ASN A 241 12.24 -2.61 22.61
CA ASN A 241 12.80 -1.62 21.68
C ASN A 241 12.41 -0.20 22.13
N LYS A 242 13.04 0.26 23.20
CA LYS A 242 12.82 1.60 23.77
C LYS A 242 13.61 2.66 23.02
N ILE A 243 12.95 3.77 22.71
CA ILE A 243 13.59 4.96 22.14
C ILE A 243 14.51 5.56 23.21
N GLY A 244 15.81 5.69 22.91
CA GLY A 244 16.76 6.31 23.82
C GLY A 244 16.54 7.82 23.97
N GLU A 245 17.18 8.44 24.97
CA GLU A 245 17.09 9.89 25.22
C GLU A 245 17.53 10.74 24.02
N ASN A 246 18.42 10.20 23.18
CA ASN A 246 18.87 10.80 21.94
C ASN A 246 17.91 10.58 20.75
N LEU A 247 16.69 10.10 21.02
CA LEU A 247 15.66 9.74 20.03
C LEU A 247 16.06 8.61 19.07
N LYS A 248 17.03 7.76 19.46
CA LYS A 248 17.54 6.67 18.59
C LYS A 248 17.28 5.29 19.15
N ILE A 249 17.24 4.32 18.23
CA ILE A 249 17.39 2.89 18.50
C ILE A 249 18.45 2.36 17.52
N GLY A 250 19.64 2.06 18.05
CA GLY A 250 20.81 1.74 17.24
C GLY A 250 21.17 2.90 16.31
N LEU A 251 21.23 2.65 15.00
CA LEU A 251 21.50 3.70 14.00
C LEU A 251 20.27 4.57 13.71
N TRP A 252 19.07 4.04 13.89
CA TRP A 252 17.83 4.71 13.49
C TRP A 252 17.48 5.85 14.45
N HIS A 253 17.33 7.06 13.93
CA HIS A 253 16.61 8.15 14.55
C HIS A 253 15.11 7.93 14.37
N ILE A 254 14.38 7.84 15.48
CA ILE A 254 12.95 7.50 15.49
C ILE A 254 12.15 8.79 15.48
N ILE A 255 11.41 9.02 14.40
CA ILE A 255 10.51 10.17 14.26
C ILE A 255 9.08 9.70 14.53
N LEU A 256 8.50 10.20 15.62
CA LEU A 256 7.12 9.92 15.97
C LEU A 256 6.18 10.88 15.25
N VAL A 257 5.35 10.32 14.37
CA VAL A 257 4.35 11.02 13.58
C VAL A 257 3.00 10.99 14.29
N ARG A 258 2.41 12.16 14.48
CA ARG A 258 1.05 12.35 15.02
C ARG A 258 0.09 12.76 13.91
N ASP A 259 -1.21 12.62 14.16
CA ASP A 259 -2.30 12.97 13.25
C ASP A 259 -2.08 12.41 11.84
N LEU A 260 -2.02 11.08 11.70
CA LEU A 260 -1.85 10.48 10.38
C LEU A 260 -3.02 10.84 9.43
N PRO A 261 -2.75 11.26 8.18
CA PRO A 261 -3.77 11.81 7.28
C PRO A 261 -4.78 10.78 6.78
N PHE A 262 -4.44 9.49 6.79
CA PHE A 262 -5.29 8.44 6.25
C PHE A 262 -5.59 7.38 7.31
N SER A 263 -6.78 6.78 7.24
CA SER A 263 -7.11 5.61 8.06
C SER A 263 -6.32 4.36 7.63
N ASP A 264 -5.99 4.25 6.33
CA ASP A 264 -5.15 3.18 5.80
C ASP A 264 -3.65 3.43 6.08
N GLN A 265 -3.07 2.63 6.96
CA GLN A 265 -1.67 2.72 7.34
C GLN A 265 -0.71 2.45 6.19
N ARG A 266 -1.13 1.64 5.21
CA ARG A 266 -0.31 1.41 4.01
C ARG A 266 -0.21 2.65 3.15
N LEU A 267 -1.25 3.50 3.15
CA LEU A 267 -1.25 4.77 2.45
C LEU A 267 -0.43 5.81 3.20
N ASN A 268 -0.53 5.86 4.55
CA ASN A 268 0.36 6.70 5.37
C ASN A 268 1.84 6.37 5.11
N GLY A 269 2.19 5.09 5.00
CA GLY A 269 3.56 4.66 4.67
C GLY A 269 4.05 5.11 3.29
N LYS A 270 3.17 5.60 2.41
CA LYS A 270 3.55 6.18 1.11
C LYS A 270 4.10 7.59 1.24
N ILE A 271 3.84 8.28 2.35
CA ILE A 271 4.34 9.63 2.61
C ILE A 271 5.88 9.60 2.71
N PRO A 272 6.49 8.91 3.70
CA PRO A 272 7.94 8.87 3.79
C PRO A 272 8.58 8.09 2.64
N LYS A 273 7.84 7.19 1.98
CA LYS A 273 8.32 6.42 0.81
C LYS A 273 8.43 7.23 -0.47
N LEU A 274 7.37 7.94 -0.85
CA LEU A 274 7.28 8.58 -2.16
C LEU A 274 7.70 10.04 -2.10
N ILE A 275 7.36 10.77 -1.03
CA ILE A 275 7.63 12.21 -0.96
C ILE A 275 8.71 12.56 0.08
N SER A 276 9.78 11.76 0.19
CA SER A 276 10.89 12.08 1.12
C SER A 276 11.53 13.44 0.82
N HIS A 277 11.52 13.91 -0.42
CA HIS A 277 12.03 15.24 -0.77
C HIS A 277 11.21 16.38 -0.13
N ARG A 278 9.93 16.14 0.22
CA ARG A 278 9.12 17.08 1.01
C ARG A 278 9.48 17.05 2.51
N LEU A 279 9.99 15.91 2.97
CA LEU A 279 10.36 15.67 4.37
C LEU A 279 11.78 16.14 4.69
N PHE A 280 12.72 15.97 3.76
CA PHE A 280 14.13 16.31 3.92
C PHE A 280 14.52 17.38 2.89
N PRO A 281 14.18 18.67 3.13
CA PRO A 281 14.31 19.72 2.11
C PRO A 281 15.75 20.03 1.69
N MET A 282 16.73 19.69 2.53
CA MET A 282 18.17 19.86 2.23
C MET A 282 18.83 18.57 1.72
N ALA A 283 18.10 17.47 1.66
CA ALA A 283 18.65 16.22 1.17
C ALA A 283 18.83 16.29 -0.35
N ARG A 284 19.98 15.81 -0.80
CA ARG A 284 20.30 15.65 -2.23
C ARG A 284 19.93 14.26 -2.72
N TYR A 285 19.98 13.28 -1.82
CA TYR A 285 19.70 11.88 -2.12
C TYR A 285 18.91 11.21 -0.99
N SER A 286 18.07 10.25 -1.35
CA SER A 286 17.39 9.39 -0.39
C SER A 286 17.32 7.94 -0.83
N ILE A 287 17.45 7.03 0.13
CA ILE A 287 17.22 5.59 -0.02
C ILE A 287 16.02 5.21 0.84
N TRP A 288 14.93 4.82 0.19
CA TRP A 288 13.80 4.18 0.87
C TRP A 288 14.07 2.68 1.04
N VAL A 289 13.74 2.13 2.22
CA VAL A 289 13.75 0.69 2.49
C VAL A 289 12.45 0.30 3.19
N ASP A 290 11.66 -0.60 2.59
CA ASP A 290 10.45 -1.14 3.23
C ASP A 290 10.82 -1.82 4.56
N SER A 291 10.06 -1.53 5.63
CA SER A 291 10.23 -2.05 7.00
C SER A 291 10.38 -3.56 7.13
N LYS A 292 9.73 -4.33 6.24
CA LYS A 292 9.86 -5.80 6.15
C LYS A 292 11.24 -6.30 5.66
N SER A 293 12.19 -5.39 5.46
CA SER A 293 13.52 -5.67 4.90
C SER A 293 14.60 -5.05 5.76
N GLN A 294 15.71 -5.77 5.95
CA GLN A 294 16.90 -5.23 6.60
C GLN A 294 17.87 -4.69 5.53
N PHE A 295 18.25 -3.43 5.63
CA PHE A 295 19.25 -2.83 4.74
C PHE A 295 20.66 -3.33 5.07
N ARG A 296 21.39 -3.82 4.08
CA ARG A 296 22.66 -4.56 4.31
C ARG A 296 23.83 -4.12 3.44
N ARG A 297 23.81 -2.89 2.92
CA ARG A 297 24.86 -2.33 2.07
C ARG A 297 25.09 -0.86 2.42
N ASP A 298 26.35 -0.42 2.35
CA ASP A 298 26.72 0.97 2.61
C ASP A 298 25.98 1.95 1.67
N PRO A 299 25.27 2.97 2.20
CA PRO A 299 24.40 3.84 1.41
C PRO A 299 25.17 4.67 0.37
N LEU A 300 26.39 5.14 0.67
CA LEU A 300 27.17 5.92 -0.28
C LEU A 300 27.59 5.04 -1.46
N GLY A 301 27.98 3.80 -1.17
CA GLY A 301 28.27 2.80 -2.20
C GLY A 301 27.04 2.42 -3.04
N VAL A 302 25.85 2.40 -2.44
CA VAL A 302 24.59 2.16 -3.15
C VAL A 302 24.24 3.32 -4.08
N LEU A 303 24.40 4.57 -3.64
CA LEU A 303 24.22 5.76 -4.48
C LEU A 303 25.18 5.75 -5.67
N GLU A 304 26.45 5.48 -5.41
CA GLU A 304 27.47 5.42 -6.45
C GLU A 304 27.15 4.34 -7.49
N ALA A 305 26.81 3.12 -7.04
CA ALA A 305 26.59 2.00 -7.93
C ALA A 305 25.29 2.09 -8.74
N LEU A 306 24.23 2.70 -8.19
CA LEU A 306 22.89 2.68 -8.80
C LEU A 306 22.46 4.01 -9.42
N LEU A 307 23.05 5.14 -9.01
CA LEU A 307 22.77 6.45 -9.58
C LEU A 307 23.96 6.97 -10.39
N TRP A 308 25.14 7.07 -9.77
CA TRP A 308 26.26 7.80 -10.38
C TRP A 308 26.89 7.05 -11.55
N ARG A 309 27.19 5.75 -11.37
CA ARG A 309 27.73 4.91 -12.46
C ARG A 309 26.81 4.79 -13.67
N SER A 310 25.49 4.80 -13.44
CA SER A 310 24.48 4.67 -14.49
C SER A 310 23.94 6.02 -14.97
N ASN A 311 24.49 7.14 -14.49
CA ASN A 311 24.01 8.50 -14.74
C ASN A 311 22.47 8.59 -14.63
N SER A 312 21.95 8.09 -13.52
CA SER A 312 20.52 7.91 -13.26
C SER A 312 20.09 8.74 -12.05
N SER A 313 18.86 9.23 -12.08
CA SER A 313 18.27 10.01 -11.00
C SER A 313 17.35 9.18 -10.10
N LEU A 314 16.84 8.07 -10.61
CA LEU A 314 15.95 7.16 -9.89
C LEU A 314 16.34 5.72 -10.19
N ALA A 315 16.48 4.90 -9.15
CA ALA A 315 16.77 3.48 -9.28
C ALA A 315 15.87 2.64 -8.36
N LEU A 316 15.28 1.58 -8.93
CA LEU A 316 14.47 0.60 -8.23
C LEU A 316 14.47 -0.74 -8.97
N SER A 317 14.14 -1.81 -8.25
CA SER A 317 14.21 -3.16 -8.80
C SER A 317 13.14 -3.42 -9.85
N GLU A 318 13.48 -4.18 -10.89
CA GLU A 318 12.48 -4.85 -11.73
C GLU A 318 11.57 -5.74 -10.88
N HIS A 319 10.31 -5.86 -11.29
CA HIS A 319 9.35 -6.70 -10.59
C HIS A 319 9.67 -8.20 -10.78
N GLY A 320 9.62 -8.97 -9.69
CA GLY A 320 10.11 -10.35 -9.67
C GLY A 320 9.35 -11.32 -10.57
N ALA A 321 8.04 -11.15 -10.72
CA ALA A 321 7.18 -12.13 -11.39
C ALA A 321 6.54 -11.61 -12.69
N ARG A 322 5.77 -10.53 -12.58
CA ARG A 322 4.99 -9.96 -13.69
C ARG A 322 5.71 -8.79 -14.35
N SER A 323 5.27 -8.46 -15.55
CA SER A 323 5.77 -7.31 -16.34
C SER A 323 4.66 -6.41 -16.90
N SER A 324 3.40 -6.84 -16.90
CA SER A 324 2.23 -6.06 -17.35
C SER A 324 1.49 -5.45 -16.17
N LEU A 325 1.15 -4.16 -16.29
CA LEU A 325 0.26 -3.43 -15.39
C LEU A 325 -1.09 -4.16 -15.19
N TYR A 326 -1.72 -4.60 -16.27
CA TYR A 326 -3.06 -5.19 -16.22
C TYR A 326 -3.03 -6.60 -15.62
N ASP A 327 -1.97 -7.37 -15.87
CA ASP A 327 -1.75 -8.65 -15.19
C ASP A 327 -1.44 -8.48 -13.69
N GLU A 328 -0.75 -7.40 -13.30
CA GLU A 328 -0.59 -7.05 -11.88
C GLU A 328 -1.93 -6.74 -11.23
N GLY A 329 -2.81 -6.01 -11.93
CA GLY A 329 -4.18 -5.76 -11.48
C GLY A 329 -4.93 -7.03 -11.10
N LYS A 330 -4.94 -8.02 -12.00
CA LYS A 330 -5.55 -9.35 -11.74
C LYS A 330 -4.92 -10.02 -10.52
N ALA A 331 -3.59 -9.95 -10.39
CA ALA A 331 -2.87 -10.55 -9.26
C ALA A 331 -3.16 -9.86 -7.92
N ILE A 332 -3.34 -8.53 -7.92
CA ILE A 332 -3.71 -7.75 -6.74
C ILE A 332 -5.09 -8.19 -6.24
N VAL A 333 -6.07 -8.30 -7.15
CA VAL A 333 -7.43 -8.75 -6.81
C VAL A 333 -7.41 -10.18 -6.28
N LYS A 334 -6.77 -11.11 -7.01
CA LYS A 334 -6.65 -12.52 -6.59
C LYS A 334 -6.00 -12.69 -5.21
N LYS A 335 -5.05 -11.81 -4.86
CA LYS A 335 -4.36 -11.82 -3.56
C LYS A 335 -5.08 -11.01 -2.47
N HIS A 336 -6.30 -10.52 -2.74
CA HIS A 336 -7.09 -9.70 -1.81
C HIS A 336 -6.30 -8.49 -1.28
N LYS A 337 -5.47 -7.90 -2.16
CA LYS A 337 -4.61 -6.78 -1.84
C LYS A 337 -5.31 -5.42 -2.02
N ALA A 338 -6.35 -5.37 -2.83
CA ALA A 338 -7.28 -4.27 -3.00
C ALA A 338 -8.61 -4.87 -3.50
N THR A 339 -9.72 -4.14 -3.38
CA THR A 339 -11.00 -4.67 -3.87
C THR A 339 -11.03 -4.67 -5.41
N PRO A 340 -11.80 -5.57 -6.04
CA PRO A 340 -11.97 -5.57 -7.50
C PRO A 340 -12.37 -4.21 -8.07
N GLU A 341 -13.26 -3.49 -7.39
CA GLU A 341 -13.80 -2.20 -7.81
C GLU A 341 -12.72 -1.13 -7.80
N GLN A 342 -11.93 -1.07 -6.72
CA GLN A 342 -10.81 -0.13 -6.60
C GLN A 342 -9.78 -0.32 -7.71
N VAL A 343 -9.45 -1.58 -8.02
CA VAL A 343 -8.50 -1.90 -9.10
C VAL A 343 -9.11 -1.58 -10.47
N LYS A 344 -10.40 -1.90 -10.67
CA LYS A 344 -11.11 -1.63 -11.92
C LYS A 344 -11.13 -0.14 -12.25
N VAL A 345 -11.51 0.71 -11.29
CA VAL A 345 -11.53 2.18 -11.47
C VAL A 345 -10.16 2.71 -11.91
N GLN A 346 -9.08 2.26 -11.27
CA GLN A 346 -7.73 2.68 -11.62
C GLN A 346 -7.32 2.26 -13.03
N LEU A 347 -7.53 0.98 -13.37
CA LEU A 347 -7.12 0.44 -14.67
C LEU A 347 -7.96 0.96 -15.83
N ASP A 348 -9.25 1.22 -15.60
CA ASP A 348 -10.13 1.81 -16.61
C ASP A 348 -9.72 3.26 -16.89
N GLN A 349 -9.38 4.04 -15.86
CA GLN A 349 -8.81 5.37 -16.08
C GLN A 349 -7.53 5.29 -16.90
N TYR A 350 -6.62 4.36 -16.57
CA TYR A 350 -5.35 4.24 -17.30
C TYR A 350 -5.55 3.83 -18.76
N ARG A 351 -6.58 3.02 -19.06
CA ARG A 351 -6.97 2.73 -20.46
C ARG A 351 -7.49 3.96 -21.17
N GLN A 352 -8.35 4.74 -20.53
CA GLN A 352 -8.87 5.99 -21.10
C GLN A 352 -7.75 6.99 -21.38
N ASP A 353 -6.74 7.01 -20.50
CA ASP A 353 -5.53 7.82 -20.65
C ASP A 353 -4.56 7.28 -21.74
N GLY A 354 -4.93 6.21 -22.46
CA GLY A 354 -4.18 5.66 -23.58
C GLY A 354 -2.96 4.82 -23.19
N ILE A 355 -2.93 4.27 -21.98
CA ILE A 355 -1.76 3.51 -21.49
C ILE A 355 -1.77 2.11 -22.10
N PRO A 356 -0.70 1.70 -22.82
CA PRO A 356 -0.66 0.41 -23.47
C PRO A 356 -0.40 -0.72 -22.47
N ASP A 357 -0.83 -1.95 -22.81
CA ASP A 357 -0.47 -3.19 -22.09
C ASP A 357 0.95 -3.69 -22.45
N GLU A 358 1.87 -2.76 -22.69
CA GLU A 358 3.25 -3.10 -22.98
C GLU A 358 3.93 -3.66 -21.73
N LYS A 359 4.48 -4.87 -21.88
CA LYS A 359 5.19 -5.60 -20.81
C LYS A 359 6.60 -5.08 -20.57
N ARG A 360 7.12 -4.24 -21.47
CA ARG A 360 8.50 -3.74 -21.43
C ARG A 360 8.53 -2.22 -21.48
N PHE A 361 9.60 -1.67 -20.91
CA PHE A 361 9.98 -0.26 -21.00
C PHE A 361 11.51 -0.23 -21.13
N ASN A 362 12.03 0.29 -22.25
CA ASN A 362 13.46 0.31 -22.57
C ASN A 362 14.15 -1.06 -22.37
N GLY A 363 13.53 -2.14 -22.86
CA GLY A 363 14.03 -3.52 -22.74
C GLY A 363 13.85 -4.17 -21.35
N LYS A 364 13.53 -3.39 -20.32
CA LYS A 364 13.28 -3.87 -18.94
C LYS A 364 11.81 -4.17 -18.70
N LYS A 365 11.48 -4.91 -17.64
CA LYS A 365 10.07 -5.07 -17.23
C LYS A 365 9.44 -3.71 -16.94
N ALA A 366 8.24 -3.47 -17.44
CA ALA A 366 7.55 -2.21 -17.17
C ALA A 366 7.14 -2.07 -15.68
N LEU A 367 6.99 -3.19 -14.98
CA LEU A 367 6.73 -3.21 -13.54
C LEU A 367 8.02 -3.20 -12.72
N ALA A 368 7.96 -2.47 -11.61
CA ALA A 368 9.01 -2.42 -10.61
C ALA A 368 8.52 -2.94 -9.24
N GLU A 369 9.48 -3.39 -8.43
CA GLU A 369 9.28 -3.64 -7.00
C GLU A 369 9.96 -2.52 -6.20
N ALA A 370 9.13 -1.62 -5.69
CA ALA A 370 9.55 -0.44 -4.95
C ALA A 370 9.88 -0.73 -3.48
N SER A 371 10.39 -1.91 -3.13
CA SER A 371 10.76 -2.22 -1.74
C SER A 371 12.08 -1.54 -1.33
N VAL A 372 12.89 -1.16 -2.31
CA VAL A 372 14.01 -0.23 -2.18
C VAL A 372 13.90 0.79 -3.30
N ILE A 373 13.99 2.08 -2.97
CA ILE A 373 14.02 3.18 -3.96
C ILE A 373 15.24 4.03 -3.65
N VAL A 374 16.13 4.18 -4.62
CA VAL A 374 17.32 5.02 -4.53
C VAL A 374 17.12 6.19 -5.47
N ARG A 375 17.24 7.43 -5.01
CA ARG A 375 16.96 8.60 -5.84
C ARG A 375 17.75 9.83 -5.45
N ASP A 376 17.98 10.70 -6.42
CA ASP A 376 18.29 12.10 -6.17
C ASP A 376 17.00 12.90 -5.89
N HIS A 377 17.17 14.14 -5.43
CA HIS A 377 16.07 15.09 -5.22
C HIS A 377 16.11 16.24 -6.24
N ALA A 378 16.50 15.93 -7.49
CA ALA A 378 16.43 16.90 -8.59
C ALA A 378 14.97 17.29 -8.91
N PRO A 379 14.71 18.48 -9.49
CA PRO A 379 13.35 18.94 -9.78
C PRO A 379 12.51 17.93 -10.57
N LEU A 380 13.06 17.33 -11.63
CA LEU A 380 12.34 16.33 -12.43
C LEU A 380 12.01 15.06 -11.63
N THR A 381 12.93 14.59 -10.80
CA THR A 381 12.71 13.43 -9.90
C THR A 381 11.65 13.75 -8.87
N ASN A 382 11.68 14.95 -8.27
CA ASN A 382 10.67 15.38 -7.30
C ASN A 382 9.28 15.45 -7.94
N LEU A 383 9.17 16.01 -9.15
CA LEU A 383 7.91 15.98 -9.92
C LEU A 383 7.41 14.55 -10.13
N PHE A 384 8.26 13.65 -10.62
CA PHE A 384 7.91 12.25 -10.83
C PHE A 384 7.38 11.61 -9.54
N MET A 385 8.10 11.81 -8.43
CA MET A 385 7.72 11.26 -7.13
C MET A 385 6.40 11.83 -6.61
N CYS A 386 6.13 13.12 -6.81
CA CYS A 386 4.85 13.75 -6.48
C CYS A 386 3.70 13.17 -7.30
N LEU A 387 3.87 13.04 -8.62
CA LEU A 387 2.86 12.45 -9.51
C LEU A 387 2.56 11.00 -9.12
N TRP A 388 3.60 10.23 -8.79
CA TRP A 388 3.44 8.86 -8.31
C TRP A 388 2.66 8.81 -6.99
N PHE A 389 2.96 9.69 -6.04
CA PHE A 389 2.21 9.81 -4.79
C PHE A 389 0.73 10.18 -5.04
N ASN A 390 0.46 11.14 -5.92
CA ASN A 390 -0.91 11.57 -6.23
C ASN A 390 -1.77 10.43 -6.81
N GLU A 391 -1.20 9.63 -7.71
CA GLU A 391 -1.90 8.47 -8.28
C GLU A 391 -2.19 7.39 -7.23
N VAL A 392 -1.26 7.19 -6.29
CA VAL A 392 -1.43 6.27 -5.16
C VAL A 392 -2.53 6.74 -4.21
N VAL A 393 -2.58 8.05 -3.92
CA VAL A 393 -3.64 8.65 -3.11
C VAL A 393 -4.99 8.55 -3.81
N ARG A 394 -5.07 8.94 -5.08
CA ARG A 394 -6.32 8.97 -5.86
C ARG A 394 -6.96 7.59 -6.00
N PHE A 395 -6.16 6.56 -6.27
CA PHE A 395 -6.68 5.25 -6.67
C PHE A 395 -6.45 4.16 -5.63
N THR A 396 -5.31 3.50 -5.63
CA THR A 396 -5.00 2.39 -4.71
C THR A 396 -3.63 2.59 -4.09
N ALA A 397 -3.46 2.14 -2.84
CA ALA A 397 -2.15 2.12 -2.18
C ALA A 397 -1.13 1.16 -2.84
N ARG A 398 -1.48 0.55 -3.99
CA ARG A 398 -0.63 -0.38 -4.75
C ARG A 398 0.20 0.40 -5.76
N ASP A 399 1.31 0.89 -5.25
CA ASP A 399 2.36 1.61 -6.01
C ASP A 399 2.84 0.90 -7.28
N GLN A 400 2.73 -0.43 -7.34
CA GLN A 400 3.01 -1.25 -8.52
C GLN A 400 2.13 -0.92 -9.74
N LEU A 401 0.90 -0.41 -9.54
CA LEU A 401 0.01 0.01 -10.62
C LEU A 401 0.33 1.44 -11.08
N SER A 402 0.57 2.35 -10.15
CA SER A 402 0.80 3.77 -10.49
C SER A 402 2.22 4.05 -11.01
N PHE A 403 3.24 3.28 -10.62
CA PHE A 403 4.61 3.45 -11.12
C PHE A 403 4.72 3.40 -12.66
N PRO A 404 4.33 2.30 -13.33
CA PRO A 404 4.43 2.21 -14.79
C PRO A 404 3.58 3.26 -15.49
N TYR A 405 2.45 3.65 -14.89
CA TYR A 405 1.59 4.71 -15.40
C TYR A 405 2.34 6.05 -15.46
N VAL A 406 2.88 6.51 -14.32
CA VAL A 406 3.61 7.78 -14.24
C VAL A 406 4.87 7.76 -15.10
N LEU A 407 5.59 6.64 -15.13
CA LEU A 407 6.78 6.46 -15.98
C LEU A 407 6.46 6.65 -17.46
N ARG A 408 5.36 6.10 -17.95
CA ARG A 408 4.94 6.24 -19.36
C ARG A 408 4.42 7.64 -19.68
N ARG A 409 3.66 8.24 -18.76
CA ARG A 409 3.09 9.58 -18.95
C ARG A 409 4.16 10.66 -18.96
N LEU A 410 5.09 10.62 -18.00
CA LEU A 410 6.15 11.63 -17.88
C LEU A 410 7.35 11.35 -18.78
N LYS A 411 7.55 10.09 -19.19
CA LYS A 411 8.74 9.64 -19.95
C LYS A 411 10.04 10.06 -19.27
N MET A 412 10.11 9.89 -17.96
CA MET A 412 11.24 10.32 -17.13
C MET A 412 12.55 9.64 -17.64
N PRO A 413 13.58 10.42 -18.04
CA PRO A 413 14.89 9.88 -18.35
C PRO A 413 15.63 9.49 -17.06
N GLY A 414 16.71 8.71 -17.19
CA GLY A 414 17.57 8.39 -16.04
C GLY A 414 16.90 7.50 -14.97
N VAL A 415 15.96 6.63 -15.39
CA VAL A 415 15.38 5.60 -14.51
C VAL A 415 16.11 4.28 -14.69
N HIS A 416 16.82 3.84 -13.65
CA HIS A 416 17.57 2.59 -13.61
C HIS A 416 16.73 1.47 -12.97
N LEU A 417 16.14 0.63 -13.82
CA LEU A 417 15.46 -0.60 -13.41
C LEU A 417 16.46 -1.75 -13.28
N PHE A 418 17.01 -1.92 -12.08
CA PHE A 418 18.05 -2.93 -11.79
C PHE A 418 17.45 -4.33 -11.55
N PRO A 419 18.21 -5.42 -11.79
CA PRO A 419 17.67 -6.77 -11.69
C PRO A 419 17.34 -7.17 -10.25
N VAL A 420 16.42 -8.13 -10.11
CA VAL A 420 15.93 -8.65 -8.82
C VAL A 420 17.08 -9.14 -7.93
N CYS A 421 18.13 -9.73 -8.52
CA CYS A 421 19.26 -10.21 -7.75
C CYS A 421 20.08 -9.08 -7.10
N ALA A 422 20.20 -7.90 -7.75
CA ALA A 422 20.83 -6.74 -7.14
C ALA A 422 20.01 -6.23 -5.94
N ARG A 423 18.67 -6.27 -6.01
CA ARG A 423 17.82 -5.99 -4.84
C ARG A 423 18.10 -6.93 -3.68
N LYS A 424 18.23 -8.23 -3.95
CA LYS A 424 18.56 -9.24 -2.93
C LYS A 424 19.95 -9.04 -2.32
N ASP A 425 20.85 -8.36 -3.03
CA ASP A 425 22.15 -7.98 -2.48
C ASP A 425 22.04 -6.76 -1.55
N LEU A 426 21.08 -5.85 -1.78
CA LEU A 426 20.85 -4.63 -0.99
C LEU A 426 20.15 -4.90 0.35
N VAL A 427 19.23 -5.87 0.39
CA VAL A 427 18.38 -6.13 1.56
C VAL A 427 18.22 -7.62 1.88
N ASN A 428 18.14 -7.95 3.17
CA ASN A 428 17.58 -9.22 3.62
C ASN A 428 16.06 -9.10 3.70
N SER A 429 15.32 -10.10 3.19
CA SER A 429 13.86 -10.15 3.28
C SER A 429 13.46 -10.81 4.60
N MET A 430 12.88 -10.03 5.52
CA MET A 430 12.49 -10.51 6.85
C MET A 430 10.99 -10.89 6.87
N GLY A 431 10.17 -10.17 6.09
CA GLY A 431 8.72 -10.38 6.03
C GLY A 431 7.97 -9.45 6.98
N HIS A 432 6.63 -9.50 6.92
CA HIS A 432 5.78 -8.76 7.84
C HIS A 432 5.54 -9.58 9.09
N ARG A 433 5.57 -8.96 10.27
CA ARG A 433 5.26 -9.67 11.51
C ARG A 433 3.77 -9.88 11.68
N ARG A 434 2.96 -8.86 11.41
CA ARG A 434 1.49 -8.95 11.42
C ARG A 434 0.82 -8.04 10.41
N LYS A 435 -0.43 -8.35 10.07
CA LYS A 435 -1.24 -7.46 9.22
C LYS A 435 -1.71 -6.26 10.02
N VAL A 436 -1.37 -5.06 9.55
CA VAL A 436 -1.83 -3.80 10.13
C VAL A 436 -3.34 -3.62 9.92
N LYS A 437 -4.03 -3.13 10.96
CA LYS A 437 -5.45 -2.75 10.92
C LYS A 437 -5.60 -1.26 10.56
N PRO A 438 -6.70 -0.84 9.90
CA PRO A 438 -7.00 0.57 9.73
C PRO A 438 -7.15 1.30 11.07
N LEU A 439 -6.85 2.60 11.12
CA LEU A 439 -7.19 3.43 12.28
C LEU A 439 -8.71 3.47 12.45
N ALA A 440 -9.17 3.35 13.69
CA ALA A 440 -10.56 3.61 14.04
C ALA A 440 -10.86 5.09 13.73
N ARG A 441 -11.93 5.36 12.99
CA ARG A 441 -12.46 6.72 12.90
C ARG A 441 -13.17 6.98 14.23
N GLU A 442 -12.56 7.76 15.10
CA GLU A 442 -13.33 8.37 16.20
C GLU A 442 -14.42 9.21 15.54
N GLY A 443 -15.68 8.85 15.82
CA GLY A 443 -16.82 9.65 15.39
C GLY A 443 -16.67 11.02 16.04
N ARG A 444 -16.43 12.04 15.23
CA ARG A 444 -16.69 13.42 15.63
C ARG A 444 -18.15 13.73 15.40
#